data_AF-A0A7V4F256-F1
#
_entry.id   AF-A0A7V4F256-F1
#
_cell.length_a   1.000
_cell.length_b   1.000
_cell.length_c   1.000
_cell.angle_alpha   90.00
_cell.angle_beta   90.00
_cell.angle_gamma   90.00
#
_symmetry.space_group_name_H-M   'P 1'
#
loop_
_entity.id
_entity.type
_entity.pdbx_description
1 polymer ?
#
loop_
_entity_poly.entity_id
_entity_poly.type
_entity_poly.pdbx_seq_one_letter_code
_entity_poly.pdbx_strand_id
1 'polypeptide(L)'
;MKKIVITSFMLAAVLMLVTNCGGPKKLEKQAGMEEVTLPLSGKEYQSDKEFYRAKGSGKSPDIATAKKIALNNAKAEIAGLINSTIKTVTDNYVNQRAIADAQDFESKFESLTREVVNQQLVDVSIIGEKLFQKDKTYEYWVAIEVSKKAILDGINNSISKNQKLAIDYDKKKFEEIYNQEMQKMEQQK
;
A
#
# COMPACT_ATOMS: atom_id res chain seq x y z
N MET A 1 53.55 30.40 49.17
CA MET A 1 54.37 29.52 50.03
C MET A 1 53.83 28.09 49.92
N LYS A 2 54.73 27.13 49.66
CA LYS A 2 54.69 25.66 49.94
C LYS A 2 53.33 24.96 49.90
N LYS A 3 53.03 24.13 48.87
CA LYS A 3 53.41 22.70 48.70
C LYS A 3 52.70 21.75 49.69
N ILE A 4 52.32 20.58 49.14
CA ILE A 4 52.10 19.24 49.75
C ILE A 4 50.61 18.90 50.04
N VAL A 5 50.04 17.73 49.75
CA VAL A 5 50.35 16.54 48.91
C VAL A 5 49.28 15.47 49.26
N ILE A 6 48.79 14.74 48.26
CA ILE A 6 48.40 13.30 48.20
C ILE A 6 47.36 12.73 49.20
N THR A 7 46.30 12.09 48.68
CA THR A 7 45.92 10.66 48.82
C THR A 7 44.51 10.46 48.24
N SER A 8 44.31 9.86 47.05
CA SER A 8 44.12 8.42 46.76
C SER A 8 42.91 7.76 47.45
N PHE A 9 41.79 7.62 46.73
CA PHE A 9 40.74 6.59 46.88
C PHE A 9 39.93 6.59 45.56
N MET A 10 40.23 5.73 44.59
CA MET A 10 39.75 4.35 44.40
C MET A 10 38.24 4.22 44.10
N LEU A 11 37.99 3.66 42.91
CA LEU A 11 36.86 2.79 42.49
C LEU A 11 35.50 3.38 42.06
N ALA A 12 35.33 3.37 40.73
CA ALA A 12 34.25 2.73 39.97
C ALA A 12 32.82 2.72 40.55
N ALA A 13 31.94 3.51 39.93
CA ALA A 13 30.51 3.20 39.81
C ALA A 13 29.90 3.96 38.62
N VAL A 14 30.08 3.44 37.40
CA VAL A 14 29.18 3.75 36.28
C VAL A 14 28.67 2.41 35.75
N LEU A 15 27.71 1.85 36.50
CA LEU A 15 26.96 0.66 36.13
C LEU A 15 25.48 1.02 36.12
N MET A 16 24.92 0.92 34.92
CA MET A 16 23.53 0.57 34.60
C MET A 16 22.42 1.52 35.05
N LEU A 17 22.01 2.39 34.11
CA LEU A 17 20.60 2.74 33.94
C LEU A 17 20.18 2.38 32.49
N VAL A 18 20.11 1.08 32.21
CA VAL A 18 19.31 0.54 31.10
C VAL A 18 18.15 -0.24 31.69
N THR A 19 17.23 0.48 32.33
CA THR A 19 15.95 -0.11 32.73
C THR A 19 15.07 -0.26 31.50
N ASN A 20 15.15 -1.47 30.94
CA ASN A 20 13.99 -2.26 30.52
C ASN A 20 12.99 -1.54 29.59
N CYS A 21 13.34 -1.50 28.30
CA CYS A 21 12.35 -1.42 27.24
C CYS A 21 11.44 -2.64 27.39
N GLY A 22 10.19 -2.41 27.83
CA GLY A 22 9.22 -3.47 28.06
C GLY A 22 9.07 -4.32 26.80
N GLY A 23 9.52 -5.59 26.88
CA GLY A 23 9.31 -6.57 25.83
C GLY A 23 7.83 -6.72 25.48
N PRO A 24 7.51 -7.38 24.35
CA PRO A 24 6.14 -7.51 23.88
C PRO A 24 5.31 -8.21 24.97
N LYS A 25 4.39 -7.46 25.59
CA LYS A 25 3.36 -8.03 26.43
C LYS A 25 2.59 -9.00 25.54
N LYS A 26 2.72 -10.30 25.81
CA LYS A 26 1.84 -11.30 25.21
C LYS A 26 0.41 -10.87 25.53
N LEU A 27 -0.38 -10.59 24.50
CA LEU A 27 -1.80 -10.33 24.61
C LEU A 27 -2.40 -11.52 25.37
N GLU A 28 -2.82 -11.30 26.62
CA GLU A 28 -3.54 -12.31 27.38
C GLU A 28 -4.79 -12.66 26.58
N LYS A 29 -5.00 -13.96 26.33
CA LYS A 29 -6.21 -14.46 25.66
C LYS A 29 -7.42 -13.97 26.46
N GLN A 30 -8.12 -12.96 25.96
CA GLN A 30 -9.38 -12.52 26.55
C GLN A 30 -10.38 -13.67 26.44
N ALA A 31 -10.89 -14.13 27.58
CA ALA A 31 -11.84 -15.23 27.64
C ALA A 31 -13.06 -14.92 26.76
N GLY A 32 -13.40 -15.84 25.84
CA GLY A 32 -14.52 -15.69 24.91
C GLY A 32 -14.16 -15.14 23.53
N MET A 33 -12.89 -14.82 23.25
CA MET A 33 -12.44 -14.47 21.89
C MET A 33 -11.75 -15.67 21.22
N GLU A 34 -12.32 -16.15 20.12
CA GLU A 34 -11.66 -17.11 19.24
C GLU A 34 -10.89 -16.37 18.15
N GLU A 35 -9.61 -16.72 18.00
CA GLU A 35 -8.79 -16.22 16.90
C GLU A 35 -9.24 -16.88 15.59
N VAL A 36 -9.67 -16.06 14.63
CA VAL A 36 -10.09 -16.54 13.31
C VAL A 36 -9.00 -16.19 12.30
N THR A 37 -8.47 -17.21 11.62
CA THR A 37 -7.46 -17.02 10.57
C THR A 37 -8.11 -16.54 9.27
N LEU A 38 -7.65 -15.40 8.75
CA LEU A 38 -8.10 -14.89 7.46
C LEU A 38 -7.50 -15.70 6.30
N PRO A 39 -8.30 -16.15 5.32
CA PRO A 39 -7.77 -16.72 4.09
C PRO A 39 -6.85 -15.72 3.35
N LEU A 40 -5.86 -16.24 2.62
CA LEU A 40 -4.97 -15.42 1.79
C LEU A 40 -4.24 -14.33 2.62
N SER A 41 -3.74 -14.70 3.80
CA SER A 41 -3.05 -13.79 4.74
C SER A 41 -1.52 -13.79 4.62
N GLY A 42 -0.96 -14.68 3.78
CA GLY A 42 0.48 -14.76 3.52
C GLY A 42 1.07 -13.49 2.91
N LYS A 43 2.40 -13.33 3.03
CA LYS A 43 3.15 -12.17 2.51
C LYS A 43 3.04 -12.04 0.99
N GLU A 44 2.87 -13.16 0.29
CA GLU A 44 2.65 -13.25 -1.15
C GLU A 44 1.39 -12.51 -1.61
N TYR A 45 0.41 -12.29 -0.72
CA TYR A 45 -0.83 -11.57 -1.04
C TYR A 45 -0.78 -10.08 -0.68
N GLN A 46 0.37 -9.57 -0.23
CA GLN A 46 0.56 -8.15 0.10
C GLN A 46 1.26 -7.41 -1.03
N SER A 47 0.80 -6.19 -1.35
CA SER A 47 1.38 -5.31 -2.38
C SER A 47 2.87 -5.10 -2.18
N ASP A 48 3.74 -5.43 -3.13
CA ASP A 48 5.19 -5.26 -3.00
C ASP A 48 5.69 -4.11 -3.89
N LYS A 49 7.00 -4.03 -4.12
CA LYS A 49 7.59 -3.01 -4.99
C LYS A 49 7.05 -3.03 -6.43
N GLU A 50 6.64 -4.19 -6.94
CA GLU A 50 6.30 -4.40 -8.34
C GLU A 50 4.78 -4.48 -8.56
N PHE A 51 4.02 -4.94 -7.56
CA PHE A 51 2.59 -5.20 -7.69
C PHE A 51 1.75 -4.50 -6.63
N TYR A 52 0.63 -3.93 -7.07
CA TYR A 52 -0.52 -3.71 -6.19
C TYR A 52 -1.25 -5.04 -6.03
N ARG A 53 -1.66 -5.36 -4.81
CA ARG A 53 -2.43 -6.57 -4.49
C ARG A 53 -3.59 -6.21 -3.58
N ALA A 54 -4.72 -6.86 -3.82
CA ALA A 54 -5.88 -6.76 -2.94
C ALA A 54 -6.60 -8.10 -2.88
N LYS A 55 -7.46 -8.22 -1.88
CA LYS A 55 -8.26 -9.41 -1.64
C LYS A 55 -9.73 -9.05 -1.68
N GLY A 56 -10.55 -10.04 -1.96
CA GLY A 56 -11.99 -9.88 -1.93
C GLY A 56 -12.66 -11.19 -1.62
N SER A 57 -13.82 -11.11 -0.98
CA SER A 57 -14.66 -12.27 -0.74
C SER A 57 -16.08 -12.04 -1.21
N GLY A 58 -16.78 -13.12 -1.53
CA GLY A 58 -18.15 -13.09 -2.02
C GLY A 58 -18.89 -14.35 -1.60
N LYS A 59 -20.19 -14.20 -1.28
CA LYS A 59 -21.05 -15.30 -0.82
C LYS A 59 -22.24 -15.48 -1.75
N SER A 60 -22.52 -16.72 -2.12
CA SER A 60 -23.70 -17.08 -2.92
C SER A 60 -23.97 -18.59 -2.88
N PRO A 61 -25.23 -19.04 -3.01
CA PRO A 61 -25.53 -20.45 -3.30
C PRO A 61 -24.97 -20.94 -4.65
N ASP A 62 -24.64 -20.03 -5.56
CA ASP A 62 -24.00 -20.32 -6.85
C ASP A 62 -22.52 -19.91 -6.82
N ILE A 63 -21.63 -20.86 -7.15
CA ILE A 63 -20.16 -20.66 -7.09
C ILE A 63 -19.72 -19.54 -8.04
N ALA A 64 -20.28 -19.48 -9.26
CA ALA A 64 -19.89 -18.47 -10.25
C ALA A 64 -20.22 -17.06 -9.77
N THR A 65 -21.39 -16.89 -9.16
CA THR A 65 -21.84 -15.64 -8.54
C THR A 65 -20.98 -15.28 -7.33
N ALA A 66 -20.65 -16.23 -6.46
CA ALA A 66 -19.73 -16.00 -5.33
C ALA A 66 -18.37 -15.50 -5.82
N LYS A 67 -17.80 -16.14 -6.86
CA LYS A 67 -16.54 -15.73 -7.50
C LYS A 67 -16.64 -14.33 -8.11
N LYS A 68 -17.74 -14.02 -8.82
CA LYS A 68 -17.96 -12.69 -9.41
C LYS A 68 -17.99 -11.59 -8.36
N ILE A 69 -18.69 -11.83 -7.24
CA ILE A 69 -18.74 -10.88 -6.12
C ILE A 69 -17.34 -10.69 -5.51
N ALA A 70 -16.62 -11.79 -5.25
CA ALA A 70 -15.27 -11.75 -4.70
C ALA A 70 -14.31 -10.96 -5.59
N LEU A 71 -14.34 -11.20 -6.90
CA LEU A 71 -13.53 -10.47 -7.89
C LEU A 71 -13.87 -8.99 -7.93
N ASN A 72 -15.15 -8.63 -7.91
CA ASN A 72 -15.56 -7.22 -7.90
C ASN A 72 -15.11 -6.50 -6.63
N ASN A 73 -15.21 -7.16 -5.48
CA ASN A 73 -14.74 -6.60 -4.20
C ASN A 73 -13.21 -6.40 -4.22
N ALA A 74 -12.45 -7.39 -4.69
CA ALA A 74 -11.00 -7.28 -4.83
C ALA A 74 -10.61 -6.15 -5.79
N LYS A 75 -11.31 -6.02 -6.93
CA LYS A 75 -11.11 -4.93 -7.91
C LYS A 75 -11.43 -3.55 -7.31
N ALA A 76 -12.47 -3.43 -6.50
CA ALA A 76 -12.79 -2.18 -5.82
C ALA A 76 -11.71 -1.78 -4.81
N GLU A 77 -11.21 -2.74 -4.02
CA GLU A 77 -10.17 -2.50 -3.03
C GLU A 77 -8.85 -2.06 -3.69
N ILE A 78 -8.38 -2.79 -4.72
CA ILE A 78 -7.15 -2.42 -5.44
C ILE A 78 -7.30 -1.08 -6.17
N ALA A 79 -8.48 -0.77 -6.73
CA ALA A 79 -8.74 0.53 -7.34
C ALA A 79 -8.62 1.67 -6.32
N GLY A 80 -9.18 1.48 -5.13
CA GLY A 80 -9.07 2.44 -4.03
C GLY A 80 -7.62 2.70 -3.64
N LEU A 81 -6.83 1.62 -3.50
CA LEU A 81 -5.39 1.70 -3.22
C LEU A 81 -4.64 2.46 -4.30
N ILE A 82 -4.81 2.10 -5.57
CA ILE A 82 -4.11 2.76 -6.67
C ILE A 82 -4.48 4.24 -6.75
N ASN A 83 -5.77 4.57 -6.68
CA ASN A 83 -6.23 5.96 -6.76
C ASN A 83 -5.68 6.82 -5.63
N SER A 84 -5.64 6.31 -4.39
CA SER A 84 -5.10 7.06 -3.25
C SER A 84 -3.59 7.26 -3.39
N THR A 85 -2.85 6.23 -3.78
CA THR A 85 -1.40 6.33 -4.01
C THR A 85 -1.07 7.31 -5.13
N ILE A 86 -1.76 7.22 -6.27
CA ILE A 86 -1.55 8.13 -7.39
C ILE A 86 -1.91 9.56 -7.01
N LYS A 87 -2.98 9.78 -6.23
CA LYS A 87 -3.31 11.11 -5.74
C LYS A 87 -2.15 11.69 -4.94
N THR A 88 -1.57 10.94 -4.00
CA THR A 88 -0.40 11.40 -3.22
C THR A 88 0.80 11.73 -4.13
N VAL A 89 1.06 10.92 -5.16
CA VAL A 89 2.12 11.20 -6.14
C VAL A 89 1.85 12.51 -6.89
N THR A 90 0.62 12.74 -7.33
CA THR A 90 0.21 13.95 -8.06
C THR A 90 0.30 15.19 -7.19
N ASP A 91 -0.22 15.13 -5.95
CA ASP A 91 -0.12 16.23 -4.98
C ASP A 91 1.35 16.61 -4.74
N ASN A 92 2.23 15.61 -4.57
CA ASN A 92 3.66 15.82 -4.40
C ASN A 92 4.32 16.41 -5.66
N TYR A 93 3.91 15.98 -6.84
CA TYR A 93 4.40 16.48 -8.12
C TYR A 93 4.06 17.96 -8.32
N VAL A 94 2.79 18.32 -8.10
CA VAL A 94 2.29 19.70 -8.21
C VAL A 94 3.03 20.64 -7.26
N ASN A 95 3.21 20.20 -6.00
CA ASN A 95 3.95 20.96 -4.99
C ASN A 95 5.43 21.19 -5.37
N GLN A 96 6.10 20.20 -5.95
CA GLN A 96 7.51 20.31 -6.35
C GLN A 96 7.71 21.12 -7.63
N ARG A 97 6.71 21.18 -8.51
CA ARG A 97 6.80 21.86 -9.81
C ARG A 97 6.19 23.27 -9.81
N ALA A 98 5.52 23.68 -8.73
CA ALA A 98 4.82 24.96 -8.64
C ALA A 98 3.92 25.22 -9.85
N ILE A 99 3.08 24.23 -10.19
CA ILE A 99 2.16 24.29 -11.34
C ILE A 99 1.18 25.46 -11.14
N ALA A 100 1.12 26.37 -12.13
CA ALA A 100 0.31 27.59 -12.01
C ALA A 100 -1.19 27.31 -11.82
N ASP A 101 -1.74 26.33 -12.56
CA ASP A 101 -3.13 25.88 -12.47
C ASP A 101 -3.24 24.52 -11.74
N ALA A 102 -2.63 24.41 -10.55
CA ALA A 102 -2.58 23.19 -9.74
C ALA A 102 -3.92 22.43 -9.66
N GLN A 103 -5.02 23.14 -9.37
CA GLN A 103 -6.33 22.53 -9.19
C GLN A 103 -6.90 21.91 -10.48
N ASP A 104 -6.74 22.58 -11.62
CA ASP A 104 -7.19 22.04 -12.92
C ASP A 104 -6.32 20.86 -13.36
N PHE A 105 -5.01 20.93 -13.08
CA PHE A 105 -4.08 19.83 -13.31
C PHE A 105 -4.47 18.60 -12.48
N GLU A 106 -4.65 18.73 -11.17
CA GLU A 106 -5.04 17.65 -10.26
C GLU A 106 -6.37 17.00 -10.66
N SER A 107 -7.40 17.81 -10.97
CA SER A 107 -8.72 17.31 -11.37
C SER A 107 -8.66 16.47 -12.66
N LYS A 108 -7.92 16.96 -13.66
CA LYS A 108 -7.71 16.23 -14.92
C LYS A 108 -6.89 14.96 -14.72
N PHE A 109 -5.88 15.04 -13.87
CA PHE A 109 -5.05 13.91 -13.51
C PHE A 109 -5.87 12.83 -12.81
N GLU A 110 -6.75 13.20 -11.89
CA GLU A 110 -7.64 12.26 -11.18
C GLU A 110 -8.58 11.55 -12.15
N SER A 111 -9.24 12.30 -13.05
CA SER A 111 -10.12 11.73 -14.07
C SER A 111 -9.39 10.71 -14.96
N LEU A 112 -8.21 11.08 -15.43
CA LEU A 112 -7.35 10.23 -16.26
C LEU A 112 -6.86 8.98 -15.51
N THR A 113 -6.50 9.15 -14.24
CA THR A 113 -6.09 8.03 -13.37
C THR A 113 -7.21 7.02 -13.23
N ARG A 114 -8.44 7.49 -12.98
CA ARG A 114 -9.61 6.61 -12.87
C ARG A 114 -9.84 5.83 -14.16
N GLU A 115 -9.67 6.45 -15.33
CA GLU A 115 -9.77 5.77 -16.62
C GLU A 115 -8.71 4.68 -16.77
N VAL A 116 -7.44 5.00 -16.50
CA VAL A 116 -6.34 4.03 -16.57
C VAL A 116 -6.55 2.88 -15.60
N VAL A 117 -6.93 3.16 -14.36
CA VAL A 117 -7.23 2.12 -13.36
C VAL A 117 -8.35 1.21 -13.86
N ASN A 118 -9.44 1.77 -14.39
CA ASN A 118 -10.54 0.96 -14.92
C ASN A 118 -10.09 0.07 -16.09
N GLN A 119 -9.23 0.57 -16.99
CA GLN A 119 -8.67 -0.20 -18.10
C GLN A 119 -7.78 -1.34 -17.60
N GLN A 120 -6.89 -1.06 -16.64
CA GLN A 120 -5.96 -2.05 -16.09
C GLN A 120 -6.65 -3.10 -15.22
N LEU A 121 -7.84 -2.79 -14.69
CA LEU A 121 -8.65 -3.72 -13.92
C LEU A 121 -9.59 -4.61 -14.76
N VAL A 122 -9.58 -4.47 -16.09
CA VAL A 122 -10.32 -5.39 -16.98
C VAL A 122 -9.74 -6.81 -16.84
N ASP A 123 -8.42 -6.94 -16.97
CA ASP A 123 -7.70 -8.22 -16.98
C ASP A 123 -6.66 -8.29 -15.84
N VAL A 124 -7.16 -8.52 -14.62
CA VAL A 124 -6.32 -8.64 -13.43
C VAL A 124 -5.81 -10.07 -13.27
N SER A 125 -4.57 -10.21 -12.81
CA SER A 125 -3.98 -11.52 -12.53
C SER A 125 -4.51 -12.05 -11.19
N ILE A 126 -4.98 -13.30 -11.16
CA ILE A 126 -5.39 -13.98 -9.94
C ILE A 126 -4.17 -14.72 -9.37
N ILE A 127 -3.83 -14.45 -8.11
CA ILE A 127 -2.66 -15.03 -7.43
C ILE A 127 -3.04 -15.99 -6.30
N GLY A 128 -4.31 -16.05 -5.93
CA GLY A 128 -4.79 -16.97 -4.91
C GLY A 128 -6.31 -17.05 -4.89
N GLU A 129 -6.81 -18.27 -4.69
CA GLU A 129 -8.25 -18.55 -4.57
C GLU A 129 -8.48 -19.51 -3.41
N LYS A 130 -9.57 -19.30 -2.66
CA LYS A 130 -10.08 -20.25 -1.67
C LYS A 130 -11.61 -20.31 -1.79
N LEU A 131 -12.16 -21.51 -1.66
CA LEU A 131 -13.59 -21.76 -1.69
C LEU A 131 -13.98 -22.51 -0.43
N PHE A 132 -14.97 -21.99 0.28
CA PHE A 132 -15.59 -22.62 1.44
C PHE A 132 -17.07 -22.86 1.16
N GLN A 133 -17.65 -23.85 1.81
CA GLN A 133 -19.07 -24.14 1.74
C GLN A 133 -19.63 -24.29 3.15
N LYS A 134 -20.75 -23.62 3.42
CA LYS A 134 -21.53 -23.76 4.65
C LYS A 134 -23.01 -23.65 4.32
N ASP A 135 -23.81 -24.62 4.76
CA ASP A 135 -25.28 -24.61 4.64
C ASP A 135 -25.77 -24.27 3.21
N LYS A 136 -25.20 -24.95 2.20
CA LYS A 136 -25.47 -24.73 0.75
C LYS A 136 -25.11 -23.34 0.21
N THR A 137 -24.43 -22.51 1.00
CA THR A 137 -23.85 -21.24 0.56
C THR A 137 -22.35 -21.42 0.36
N TYR A 138 -21.84 -20.93 -0.76
CA TYR A 138 -20.42 -20.86 -1.03
C TYR A 138 -19.87 -19.50 -0.62
N GLU A 139 -18.68 -19.51 -0.04
CA GLU A 139 -17.88 -18.32 0.24
C GLU A 139 -16.58 -18.42 -0.55
N TYR A 140 -16.42 -17.53 -1.52
CA TYR A 140 -15.27 -17.45 -2.40
C TYR A 140 -14.34 -16.33 -1.93
N TRP A 141 -13.05 -16.61 -1.83
CA TRP A 141 -12.00 -15.64 -1.57
C TRP A 141 -11.05 -15.61 -2.75
N VAL A 142 -10.65 -14.42 -3.17
CA VAL A 142 -9.69 -14.20 -4.25
C VAL A 142 -8.67 -13.15 -3.85
N ALA A 143 -7.43 -13.35 -4.26
CA ALA A 143 -6.38 -12.36 -4.24
C ALA A 143 -5.99 -12.06 -5.70
N ILE A 144 -5.91 -10.78 -6.04
CA ILE A 144 -5.55 -10.30 -7.36
C ILE A 144 -4.34 -9.39 -7.31
N GLU A 145 -3.65 -9.25 -8.43
CA GLU A 145 -2.55 -8.31 -8.57
C GLU A 145 -2.59 -7.52 -9.88
N VAL A 146 -2.00 -6.33 -9.83
CA VAL A 146 -1.82 -5.42 -10.97
C VAL A 146 -0.41 -4.84 -10.89
N SER A 147 0.28 -4.84 -12.03
CA SER A 147 1.63 -4.28 -12.13
C SER A 147 1.63 -2.77 -11.88
N LYS A 148 2.46 -2.31 -10.94
CA LYS A 148 2.73 -0.89 -10.70
C LYS A 148 3.26 -0.19 -11.96
N LYS A 149 4.13 -0.87 -12.69
CA LYS A 149 4.65 -0.39 -13.98
C LYS A 149 3.53 -0.22 -15.01
N ALA A 150 2.60 -1.17 -15.11
CA ALA A 150 1.48 -1.04 -16.06
C ALA A 150 0.57 0.16 -15.72
N ILE A 151 0.33 0.43 -14.44
CA ILE A 151 -0.38 1.65 -14.00
C ILE A 151 0.38 2.90 -14.43
N LEU A 152 1.67 2.98 -14.11
CA LEU A 152 2.52 4.13 -14.43
C LEU A 152 2.60 4.38 -15.95
N ASP A 153 2.84 3.34 -16.74
CA ASP A 153 2.90 3.42 -18.19
C ASP A 153 1.54 3.86 -18.77
N GLY A 154 0.42 3.34 -18.23
CA GLY A 154 -0.92 3.75 -18.61
C GLY A 154 -1.17 5.24 -18.36
N ILE A 155 -0.78 5.74 -17.18
CA ILE A 155 -0.88 7.17 -16.84
C ILE A 155 -0.02 8.02 -17.78
N ASN A 156 1.26 7.65 -17.97
CA ASN A 156 2.18 8.35 -18.86
C ASN A 156 1.62 8.46 -20.29
N ASN A 157 1.10 7.34 -20.80
CA ASN A 157 0.51 7.27 -22.13
C ASN A 157 -0.74 8.15 -22.25
N SER A 158 -1.63 8.11 -21.26
CA SER A 158 -2.83 8.94 -21.28
C SER A 158 -2.51 10.43 -21.16
N ILE A 159 -1.51 10.82 -20.36
CA ILE A 159 -1.08 12.22 -20.23
C ILE A 159 -0.48 12.72 -21.54
N SER A 160 0.36 11.92 -22.20
CA SER A 160 0.97 12.30 -23.48
C SER A 160 -0.06 12.60 -24.58
N LYS A 161 -1.26 12.02 -24.48
CA LYS A 161 -2.38 12.24 -25.41
C LYS A 161 -3.21 13.47 -25.03
N ASN A 162 -3.06 14.00 -23.82
CA ASN A 162 -3.76 15.17 -23.34
C ASN A 162 -2.88 16.43 -23.50
N GLN A 163 -3.21 17.26 -24.49
CA GLN A 163 -2.41 18.44 -24.84
C GLN A 163 -2.16 19.41 -23.68
N LYS A 164 -3.13 19.59 -22.76
CA LYS A 164 -2.99 20.52 -21.65
C LYS A 164 -2.11 19.94 -20.53
N LEU A 165 -2.28 18.66 -20.19
CA LEU A 165 -1.44 18.02 -19.18
C LEU A 165 0.01 17.85 -19.68
N ALA A 166 0.20 17.54 -20.96
CA ALA A 166 1.52 17.30 -21.53
C ALA A 166 2.47 18.50 -21.46
N ILE A 167 1.96 19.73 -21.40
CA ILE A 167 2.79 20.95 -21.33
C ILE A 167 3.58 20.99 -20.02
N ASP A 168 2.90 20.73 -18.90
CA ASP A 168 3.49 20.85 -17.57
C ASP A 168 4.02 19.53 -17.02
N TYR A 169 3.93 18.45 -17.81
CA TYR A 169 4.27 17.10 -17.41
C TYR A 169 5.73 16.74 -17.72
N ASP A 170 6.55 16.72 -16.67
CA ASP A 170 7.89 16.13 -16.67
C ASP A 170 7.79 14.66 -16.24
N LYS A 171 7.80 13.79 -17.26
CA LYS A 171 7.74 12.33 -17.06
C LYS A 171 8.80 11.83 -16.09
N LYS A 172 10.06 12.26 -16.24
CA LYS A 172 11.15 11.76 -15.39
C LYS A 172 10.93 12.16 -13.94
N LYS A 173 10.47 13.39 -13.71
CA LYS A 173 10.19 13.87 -12.35
C LYS A 173 8.99 13.15 -11.74
N PHE A 174 7.93 12.91 -12.51
CA PHE A 174 6.78 12.15 -12.05
C PHE A 174 7.16 10.71 -11.68
N GLU A 175 7.93 10.03 -12.54
CA GLU A 175 8.40 8.66 -12.28
C GLU A 175 9.29 8.59 -11.04
N GLU A 176 10.13 9.60 -10.79
CA GLU A 176 10.93 9.69 -9.57
C GLU A 176 10.04 9.71 -8.32
N ILE A 177 9.05 10.61 -8.28
CA ILE A 177 8.13 10.74 -7.15
C ILE A 177 7.29 9.48 -6.98
N TYR A 178 6.81 8.90 -8.09
CA TYR A 178 6.08 7.64 -8.09
C TYR A 178 6.90 6.52 -7.43
N ASN A 179 8.15 6.34 -7.87
CA ASN A 179 9.03 5.29 -7.35
C ASN A 179 9.36 5.52 -5.87
N GLN A 180 9.57 6.77 -5.45
CA GLN A 180 9.75 7.12 -4.04
C GLN A 180 8.52 6.72 -3.21
N GLU A 181 7.32 6.97 -3.72
CA GLU A 181 6.08 6.59 -3.02
C GLU A 181 5.91 5.07 -2.96
N MET A 182 6.26 4.34 -4.02
CA MET A 182 6.24 2.87 -4.01
C MET A 182 7.17 2.28 -2.95
N GLN A 183 8.36 2.84 -2.79
CA GLN A 183 9.34 2.40 -1.79
C GLN A 183 8.84 2.64 -0.36
N LYS A 184 8.18 3.77 -0.09
CA LYS A 184 7.59 4.04 1.22
C LYS A 184 6.50 3.02 1.58
N MET A 185 5.62 2.70 0.62
CA MET A 185 4.57 1.70 0.86
C MET A 185 5.14 0.31 1.18
N GLU A 186 6.27 -0.05 0.59
CA GLU A 186 6.96 -1.32 0.89
C GLU A 186 7.54 -1.33 2.32
N GLN A 187 8.09 -0.20 2.78
CA GLN A 187 8.71 -0.06 4.09
C GLN A 187 7.70 0.05 5.25
N GLN A 188 6.43 0.35 4.97
CA GLN A 188 5.36 0.47 5.97
C GLN A 188 4.65 -0.87 6.29
N LYS A 189 5.15 -1.99 5.76
CA LYS A 189 4.67 -3.35 6.07
C LYS A 189 5.26 -3.90 7.36
#